data_AF-R7HTR7-F1
#
_entry.id   AF-R7HTR7-F1
#
_cell.length_a   1.000
_cell.length_b   1.000
_cell.length_c   1.000
_cell.angle_alpha   90.00
_cell.angle_beta   90.00
_cell.angle_gamma   90.00
#
_symmetry.space_group_name_H-M   'P 1'
#
loop_
_entity.id
_entity.type
_entity.pdbx_description
1 polymer ?
#
loop_
_entity_poly.entity_id
_entity_poly.type
_entity_poly.pdbx_seq_one_letter_code
_entity_poly.pdbx_strand_id
1 'polypeptide(L)'
;MQIISIIATLILCFLIIMNYQDTAGITLLSSKIGQILHITPFSINLNMALYTLIVFILGEISAIFFFAPLYTSLKEKFNAYKRELEKGSISNTSAEAKIQVLENKITVLEKALDDALNNNNN
;
A
#
# COMPACT_ATOMS: atom_id res chain seq x y z
N MET A 1 -0.71 10.39 -12.88
CA MET A 1 -0.10 9.06 -13.13
C MET A 1 0.16 8.81 -14.62
N GLN A 2 -0.83 8.88 -15.51
CA GLN A 2 -0.64 8.60 -16.95
C GLN A 2 0.37 9.52 -17.65
N ILE A 3 0.34 10.84 -17.38
CA ILE A 3 1.26 11.81 -17.99
C ILE A 3 2.73 11.50 -17.65
N ILE A 4 3.02 11.11 -16.41
CA ILE A 4 4.38 10.77 -15.96
C ILE A 4 4.87 9.50 -16.65
N SER A 5 4.01 8.49 -16.80
CA SER A 5 4.33 7.26 -17.53
C SER A 5 4.64 7.56 -19.00
N ILE A 6 3.82 8.39 -19.66
CA ILE A 6 4.06 8.80 -21.05
C ILE A 6 5.40 9.52 -21.20
N ILE A 7 5.71 10.46 -20.32
CA ILE A 7 6.99 11.19 -20.32
C ILE A 7 8.16 10.22 -20.09
N ALA A 8 8.06 9.30 -19.13
CA ALA A 8 9.11 8.31 -18.85
C ALA A 8 9.36 7.40 -20.07
N THR A 9 8.31 6.94 -20.74
CA THR A 9 8.44 6.15 -21.97
C THR A 9 9.08 6.94 -23.10
N LEU A 10 8.73 8.22 -23.28
CA LEU A 10 9.37 9.08 -24.28
C LEU A 10 10.86 9.29 -24.00
N ILE A 11 11.25 9.48 -22.73
CA ILE A 11 12.66 9.57 -22.33
C ILE A 11 13.39 8.25 -22.64
N LEU A 12 12.78 7.11 -22.34
CA LEU A 12 13.36 5.79 -22.67
C LEU A 12 13.57 5.64 -24.18
N CYS A 13 12.56 5.95 -24.99
CA CYS A 13 12.67 5.90 -26.45
C CYS A 13 13.78 6.83 -26.97
N PHE A 14 13.89 8.04 -26.43
CA PHE A 14 14.95 8.98 -26.78
C PHE A 14 16.34 8.42 -26.47
N LEU A 15 16.53 7.86 -25.28
CA LEU A 15 17.80 7.25 -24.87
C LEU A 15 18.18 6.05 -25.75
N ILE A 16 17.21 5.22 -26.12
CA ILE A 16 17.41 4.08 -27.04
C ILE A 16 17.88 4.56 -28.42
N ILE A 17 17.20 5.56 -28.99
CA ILE A 17 17.55 6.08 -30.32
C ILE A 17 18.94 6.73 -30.29
N MET A 18 19.23 7.52 -29.25
CA MET A 18 20.51 8.21 -29.10
C MET A 18 21.69 7.25 -29.04
N ASN A 19 21.52 6.08 -28.41
CA ASN A 19 22.60 5.10 -28.20
C ASN A 19 22.47 3.86 -29.11
N TYR A 20 21.70 3.93 -30.20
CA TYR A 20 21.38 2.75 -31.02
C TYR A 20 22.63 2.11 -31.67
N GLN A 21 23.63 2.92 -32.03
CA GLN A 21 24.88 2.45 -32.64
C GLN A 21 25.98 2.19 -31.62
N ASP A 22 25.77 2.58 -30.36
CA ASP A 22 26.78 2.45 -29.32
C ASP A 22 26.82 1.03 -28.75
N THR A 23 28.00 0.62 -28.33
CA THR A 23 28.23 -0.67 -27.68
C THR A 23 28.76 -0.43 -26.28
N ALA A 24 28.12 -1.04 -25.29
CA ALA A 24 28.54 -1.03 -23.90
C ALA A 24 29.34 -2.31 -23.57
N GLY A 25 30.52 -2.13 -23.01
CA GLY A 25 31.28 -3.22 -22.38
C GLY A 25 30.78 -3.45 -20.96
N ILE A 26 30.13 -4.58 -20.72
CA ILE A 26 29.70 -5.00 -19.39
C ILE A 26 30.75 -5.95 -18.83
N THR A 27 31.46 -5.52 -17.80
CA THR A 27 32.36 -6.38 -17.05
C THR A 27 31.60 -7.09 -15.94
N LEU A 28 31.36 -8.39 -16.11
CA LEU A 28 30.75 -9.22 -15.07
C LEU A 28 31.77 -9.63 -14.01
N LEU A 29 33.00 -9.92 -14.44
CA LEU A 29 34.08 -10.26 -13.53
C LEU A 29 35.28 -9.35 -13.78
N SER A 30 35.53 -8.47 -12.82
CA SER A 30 36.63 -7.52 -12.91
C SER A 30 37.99 -8.23 -12.87
N SER A 31 38.99 -7.65 -13.52
CA SER A 31 40.37 -8.14 -13.50
C SER A 31 40.93 -8.24 -12.07
N LYS A 32 40.53 -7.33 -11.17
CA LYS A 32 40.95 -7.35 -9.76
C LYS A 32 40.40 -8.57 -9.02
N ILE A 33 39.11 -8.88 -9.22
CA ILE A 33 38.48 -10.06 -8.60
C ILE A 33 39.04 -11.35 -9.20
N GLY A 34 39.24 -11.37 -10.52
CA GLY A 34 39.83 -12.50 -11.23
C GLY A 34 41.24 -12.84 -10.74
N GLN A 35 42.06 -11.85 -10.46
CA GLN A 35 43.40 -12.04 -9.90
C GLN A 35 43.38 -12.63 -8.48
N ILE A 36 42.45 -12.19 -7.61
CA ILE A 36 42.32 -12.72 -6.24
C ILE A 36 41.84 -14.18 -6.26
N LEU A 37 40.89 -14.49 -7.14
CA LEU A 37 40.25 -15.80 -7.21
C LEU A 37 40.91 -16.76 -8.23
N HIS A 38 42.01 -16.35 -8.88
CA HIS A 38 42.68 -17.10 -9.95
C HIS A 38 41.73 -17.56 -11.08
N ILE A 39 40.76 -16.73 -11.42
CA ILE A 39 39.77 -16.99 -12.47
C ILE A 39 39.86 -15.91 -13.55
N THR A 40 39.61 -16.31 -14.80
CA THR A 40 39.72 -15.42 -15.95
C THR A 40 38.64 -14.32 -15.87
N PRO A 41 39.02 -13.03 -15.99
CA PRO A 41 38.04 -11.95 -16.08
C PRO A 41 37.13 -12.14 -17.27
N PHE A 42 35.85 -11.80 -17.09
CA PHE A 42 34.80 -12.01 -18.07
C PHE A 42 34.08 -10.70 -18.33
N SER A 43 34.07 -10.28 -19.59
CA SER A 43 33.37 -9.10 -20.07
C SER A 43 32.64 -9.44 -21.35
N ILE A 44 31.46 -8.87 -21.52
CA ILE A 44 30.62 -9.01 -22.70
C ILE A 44 30.36 -7.64 -23.29
N ASN A 45 30.32 -7.55 -24.61
CA ASN A 45 29.94 -6.34 -25.31
C ASN A 45 28.49 -6.48 -25.76
N LEU A 46 27.66 -5.51 -25.41
CA LEU A 46 26.24 -5.48 -25.73
C LEU A 46 25.91 -4.15 -26.39
N ASN A 47 24.95 -4.17 -27.31
CA ASN A 47 24.39 -2.95 -27.84
C ASN A 47 23.78 -2.11 -26.70
N MET A 48 24.11 -0.82 -26.65
CA MET A 48 23.77 0.06 -25.53
C MET A 48 22.25 0.30 -25.44
N ALA A 49 21.55 0.33 -26.57
CA ALA A 49 20.08 0.39 -26.59
C ALA A 49 19.45 -0.86 -25.97
N LEU A 50 19.95 -2.06 -26.30
CA LEU A 50 19.49 -3.30 -25.68
C LEU A 50 19.80 -3.34 -24.18
N TYR A 51 20.99 -2.92 -23.77
CA TYR A 51 21.36 -2.84 -22.37
C TYR A 51 20.42 -1.92 -21.58
N THR A 52 20.15 -0.72 -22.11
CA THR A 52 19.24 0.25 -21.49
C THR A 52 17.84 -0.30 -21.33
N LEU A 53 17.32 -1.01 -22.35
CA LEU A 53 16.00 -1.65 -22.29
C LEU A 53 15.94 -2.74 -21.22
N ILE A 54 16.95 -3.61 -21.14
CA ILE A 54 17.02 -4.68 -20.15
C ILE A 54 17.05 -4.10 -18.73
N VAL A 55 17.89 -3.09 -18.48
CA VAL A 55 17.97 -2.43 -17.17
C VAL A 55 16.65 -1.78 -16.80
N PHE A 56 15.96 -1.14 -17.76
CA PHE A 56 14.66 -0.53 -17.53
C PHE A 56 13.61 -1.57 -17.08
N ILE A 57 13.49 -2.68 -17.82
CA ILE A 57 12.55 -3.76 -17.51
C ILE A 57 12.86 -4.39 -16.14
N LEU A 58 14.14 -4.67 -15.86
CA LEU A 58 14.56 -5.20 -14.57
C LEU A 58 14.25 -4.23 -13.43
N GLY A 59 14.38 -2.92 -13.67
CA GLY A 59 13.97 -1.88 -12.74
C GLY A 59 12.48 -1.96 -12.40
N GLU A 60 11.61 -2.04 -13.41
CA GLU A 60 10.16 -2.18 -13.19
C GLU A 60 9.80 -3.47 -12.43
N ILE A 61 10.39 -4.59 -12.82
CA ILE A 61 10.19 -5.88 -12.13
C ILE A 61 10.64 -5.79 -10.68
N SER A 62 11.80 -5.17 -10.41
CA SER A 62 12.30 -5.00 -9.05
C SER A 62 11.36 -4.15 -8.20
N ALA A 63 10.80 -3.07 -8.77
CA ALA A 63 9.85 -2.23 -8.06
C ALA A 63 8.59 -3.04 -7.67
N ILE A 64 8.03 -3.83 -8.60
CA ILE A 64 6.89 -4.69 -8.29
C ILE A 64 7.25 -5.70 -7.20
N PHE A 65 8.40 -6.37 -7.33
CA PHE A 65 8.85 -7.40 -6.41
C PHE A 65 9.00 -6.87 -4.97
N PHE A 66 9.58 -5.68 -4.79
CA PHE A 66 9.78 -5.08 -3.46
C PHE A 66 8.53 -4.38 -2.91
N PHE A 67 7.78 -3.67 -3.74
CA PHE A 67 6.66 -2.84 -3.26
C PHE A 67 5.31 -3.56 -3.23
N ALA A 68 5.08 -4.59 -4.04
CA ALA A 68 3.80 -5.31 -4.02
C ALA A 68 3.49 -6.01 -2.68
N PRO A 69 4.46 -6.68 -2.01
CA PRO A 69 4.22 -7.26 -0.70
C PRO A 69 3.92 -6.20 0.36
N LEU A 70 4.65 -5.07 0.33
CA LEU A 70 4.44 -3.94 1.23
C LEU A 70 3.05 -3.33 1.06
N TYR A 71 2.63 -3.12 -0.19
CA TYR A 71 1.29 -2.59 -0.49
C TYR A 71 0.19 -3.53 0.00
N THR A 72 0.36 -4.84 -0.20
CA THR A 72 -0.62 -5.85 0.24
C THR A 72 -0.75 -5.85 1.75
N SER A 73 0.38 -5.89 2.47
CA SER A 73 0.39 -5.84 3.94
C SER A 73 -0.26 -4.55 4.48
N LEU A 74 0.04 -3.42 3.86
CA LEU A 74 -0.54 -2.13 4.27
C LEU A 74 -2.05 -2.09 4.02
N LYS A 75 -2.51 -2.63 2.88
CA LYS A 75 -3.93 -2.71 2.53
C LYS A 75 -4.70 -3.61 3.50
N GLU A 76 -4.13 -4.74 3.90
CA GLU A 76 -4.73 -5.63 4.89
C GLU A 76 -4.89 -4.93 6.24
N LYS A 77 -3.85 -4.26 6.73
CA LYS A 77 -3.90 -3.49 7.99
C LYS A 77 -4.93 -2.38 7.92
N PHE A 78 -4.98 -1.65 6.81
CA PHE A 78 -5.97 -0.59 6.60
C PHE A 78 -7.40 -1.13 6.64
N ASN A 79 -7.66 -2.27 5.99
CA ASN A 79 -8.98 -2.89 6.00
C ASN A 79 -9.37 -3.42 7.40
N ALA A 80 -8.41 -3.98 8.14
CA ALA A 80 -8.63 -4.39 9.52
C ALA A 80 -9.01 -3.19 10.41
N TYR A 81 -8.27 -2.09 10.30
CA TYR A 81 -8.55 -0.85 11.03
C TYR A 81 -9.92 -0.25 10.67
N LYS A 82 -10.26 -0.22 9.37
CA LYS A 82 -11.59 0.21 8.92
C LYS A 82 -12.71 -0.64 9.55
N ARG A 83 -12.53 -1.96 9.60
CA ARG A 83 -13.50 -2.88 10.21
C ARG A 83 -13.66 -2.65 11.71
N GLU A 84 -12.58 -2.32 12.41
CA GLU A 84 -12.64 -1.98 13.83
C GLU A 84 -13.38 -0.67 14.08
N LEU A 85 -13.15 0.36 13.26
CA LEU A 85 -13.90 1.61 13.33
C LEU A 85 -15.41 1.39 13.10
N GLU A 86 -15.78 0.59 12.10
CA GLU A 86 -17.18 0.25 11.84
C GLU A 86 -17.82 -0.50 13.03
N LYS A 87 -17.11 -1.44 13.65
CA LYS A 87 -17.59 -2.13 14.86
C LYS A 87 -17.77 -1.16 16.04
N GLY A 88 -16.85 -0.22 16.23
CA GLY A 88 -16.94 0.83 17.24
C GLY A 88 -18.18 1.72 17.05
N SER A 89 -18.47 2.11 15.82
CA SER A 89 -19.67 2.91 15.52
C SER A 89 -20.98 2.17 15.83
N ILE A 90 -21.08 0.89 15.47
CA ILE A 90 -22.27 0.07 15.73
C ILE A 90 -22.47 -0.16 17.23
N SER A 91 -21.37 -0.43 17.95
CA SER A 91 -21.34 -0.52 19.41
C SER A 91 -21.93 0.74 20.06
N ASN A 92 -21.48 1.92 19.63
CA ASN A 92 -21.97 3.18 20.18
C ASN A 92 -23.45 3.39 19.91
N THR A 93 -23.93 3.15 18.68
CA THR A 93 -25.37 3.23 18.36
C THR A 93 -26.21 2.24 19.19
N SER A 94 -25.71 1.03 19.45
CA SER A 94 -26.40 0.05 20.29
C SER A 94 -26.45 0.47 21.76
N ALA A 95 -25.37 1.06 22.28
CA ALA A 95 -25.33 1.61 23.63
C ALA A 95 -26.30 2.80 23.79
N GLU A 96 -26.33 3.69 22.81
CA GLU A 96 -27.23 4.85 22.76
C GLU A 96 -28.71 4.41 22.76
N ALA A 97 -29.05 3.39 21.96
CA ALA A 97 -30.40 2.82 21.95
C ALA A 97 -30.78 2.19 23.31
N LYS A 98 -29.84 1.50 23.99
CA LYS A 98 -30.08 0.95 25.33
C LYS A 98 -30.30 2.04 26.38
N ILE A 99 -29.53 3.13 26.30
CA ILE A 99 -29.68 4.30 27.19
C ILE A 99 -31.06 4.91 27.00
N GLN A 100 -31.49 5.14 25.76
CA GLN A 100 -32.83 5.70 25.48
C GLN A 100 -33.97 4.83 26.02
N VAL A 101 -33.84 3.49 25.94
CA VAL A 101 -34.83 2.58 26.53
C VAL A 101 -34.82 2.66 28.06
N LEU A 102 -33.66 2.79 28.68
CA LEU A 102 -33.55 2.94 30.14
C LEU A 102 -34.17 4.27 30.61
N GLU A 103 -33.91 5.36 29.91
CA GLU A 103 -34.53 6.67 30.17
C GLU A 103 -36.06 6.58 30.09
N ASN A 104 -36.59 5.98 29.01
CA ASN A 104 -38.03 5.79 28.86
C ASN A 104 -38.64 4.95 30.00
N LYS A 105 -37.94 3.90 30.46
CA LYS A 105 -38.42 3.08 31.60
C LYS A 105 -38.43 3.87 32.90
N ILE A 106 -37.43 4.70 33.15
CA ILE A 106 -37.38 5.57 34.34
C ILE A 106 -38.55 6.55 34.30
N THR A 107 -38.78 7.24 33.19
CA THR A 107 -39.90 8.19 33.04
C THR A 107 -41.27 7.52 33.29
N VAL A 108 -41.46 6.29 32.81
CA VAL A 108 -42.69 5.53 33.06
C VAL A 108 -42.83 5.17 34.55
N LEU A 109 -41.74 4.76 35.21
CA LEU A 109 -41.73 4.46 36.64
C LEU A 109 -42.00 5.70 37.49
N GLU A 110 -41.42 6.85 37.13
CA GLU A 110 -41.67 8.14 37.77
C GLU A 110 -43.15 8.52 37.64
N LYS A 111 -43.72 8.40 36.44
CA LYS A 111 -45.14 8.67 36.23
C LYS A 111 -46.05 7.73 37.02
N ALA A 112 -45.73 6.43 37.04
CA ALA A 112 -46.49 5.45 37.82
C ALA A 112 -46.40 5.72 39.33
N LEU A 113 -45.25 6.20 39.81
CA LEU A 113 -45.05 6.59 41.20
C LEU A 113 -45.86 7.85 41.55
N ASP A 114 -45.83 8.87 40.70
CA ASP A 114 -46.62 10.09 40.89
C ASP A 114 -48.13 9.80 40.87
N ASP A 115 -48.59 8.96 39.95
CA ASP A 115 -49.98 8.51 39.89
C ASP A 115 -50.37 7.75 41.17
N ALA A 116 -49.49 6.89 41.70
CA ALA A 116 -49.71 6.16 42.95
C ALA A 116 -49.72 7.09 44.18
N LEU A 117 -48.82 8.08 44.24
CA LEU A 117 -48.77 9.07 45.31
C LEU A 117 -50.00 9.99 45.29
N ASN A 118 -50.41 10.46 44.12
CA ASN A 118 -51.61 11.31 43.98
C ASN A 118 -52.90 10.56 44.29
N ASN A 119 -53.00 9.26 43.97
CA ASN A 119 -54.16 8.45 44.36
C ASN A 119 -54.20 8.09 45.85
N ASN A 120 -53.07 8.09 46.56
CA ASN A 120 -53.02 7.82 48.00
C ASN A 120 -53.33 9.06 48.86
N ASN A 121 -53.30 10.25 48.26
CA ASN A 121 -53.60 11.52 48.92
C ASN A 121 -55.05 11.99 48.71
N ASN A 122 -55.89 11.18 48.05
CA ASN A 122 -57.35 11.32 47.95
C ASN A 122 -58.04 10.22 48.77
#